data_AF-A0A4R0D0K8-F1
#
_entry.id   AF-A0A4R0D0K8-F1
#
_cell.length_a   1.000
_cell.length_b   1.000
_cell.length_c   1.000
_cell.angle_alpha   90.00
_cell.angle_beta   90.00
_cell.angle_gamma   90.00
#
_symmetry.space_group_name_H-M   'P 1'
#
loop_
_entity.id
_entity.type
_entity.pdbx_description
1 polymer ?
#
loop_
_entity_poly.entity_id
_entity_poly.type
_entity_poly.pdbx_seq_one_letter_code
_entity_poly.pdbx_strand_id
1 'polypeptide(L)'
;MSNQADHTIVRLRVPPELKQKIEASAEKNNRSQSAEMVARLEQSFEPEIQVHETLEFKLMMQSYLDQAEQIKELKTMLEQFLKKG
;
A
#
# COMPACT_ATOMS: atom_id res chain seq x y z
N MET A 1 21.13 -31.78 8.48
CA MET A 1 21.09 -31.17 9.82
C MET A 1 20.53 -29.76 9.63
N SER A 2 19.32 -29.48 10.11
CA SER A 2 18.64 -28.19 9.86
C SER A 2 19.23 -27.12 10.79
N ASN A 3 19.72 -26.01 10.22
CA ASN A 3 20.21 -24.86 10.99
C ASN A 3 19.03 -24.19 11.71
N GLN A 4 18.84 -24.56 12.97
CA GLN A 4 17.87 -23.95 13.87
C GLN A 4 18.56 -22.87 14.74
N ALA A 5 19.44 -22.09 14.12
CA ALA A 5 20.21 -21.01 14.74
C ALA A 5 20.00 -19.73 13.93
N ASP A 6 19.11 -18.86 14.40
CA ASP A 6 19.15 -17.38 14.24
C ASP A 6 17.85 -16.68 14.71
N HIS A 7 17.20 -17.18 15.78
CA HIS A 7 16.07 -16.46 16.39
C HIS A 7 16.35 -16.19 17.87
N THR A 8 16.41 -14.90 18.22
CA THR A 8 16.50 -14.44 19.61
C THR A 8 15.10 -14.24 20.18
N ILE A 9 14.86 -14.73 21.40
CA ILE A 9 13.57 -14.57 22.07
C ILE A 9 13.48 -13.19 22.71
N VAL A 10 12.51 -12.39 22.27
CA VAL A 10 12.18 -11.09 22.88
C VAL A 10 10.95 -11.25 23.78
N ARG A 11 11.09 -10.96 25.08
CA ARG A 11 9.98 -10.99 26.04
C ARG A 11 9.34 -9.61 26.15
N LEU A 12 8.20 -9.42 25.49
CA LEU A 12 7.43 -8.16 25.53
C LEU A 12 6.35 -8.19 26.61
N ARG A 13 6.24 -7.09 27.37
CA ARG A 13 5.07 -6.85 28.23
C ARG A 13 4.03 -6.10 27.40
N VAL A 14 2.85 -6.69 27.24
CA VAL A 14 1.80 -6.19 26.37
C VAL A 14 0.53 -5.97 27.21
N PRO A 15 -0.13 -4.80 27.13
CA PRO A 15 -1.42 -4.58 27.77
C PRO A 15 -2.49 -5.59 27.28
N PRO A 16 -3.46 -5.98 28.12
CA PRO A 16 -4.48 -6.97 27.75
C PRO A 16 -5.24 -6.61 26.47
N GLU A 17 -5.60 -5.33 26.30
CA GLU A 17 -6.32 -4.84 25.12
C GLU A 17 -5.49 -4.99 23.83
N LEU A 18 -4.17 -4.77 23.92
CA LEU A 18 -3.29 -4.91 22.76
C LEU A 18 -3.08 -6.39 22.41
N LYS A 19 -3.04 -7.29 23.40
CA LYS A 19 -3.01 -8.74 23.16
C LYS A 19 -4.25 -9.20 22.39
N GLN A 20 -5.44 -8.73 22.76
CA GLN A 20 -6.69 -9.05 22.06
C GLN A 20 -6.67 -8.57 20.60
N LYS A 21 -6.12 -7.37 20.34
CA LYS A 21 -5.96 -6.86 18.97
C LYS A 21 -5.00 -7.72 18.14
N ILE A 22 -3.90 -8.20 18.74
CA ILE A 22 -2.95 -9.10 18.08
C ILE A 22 -3.62 -10.45 17.78
N GLU A 23 -4.38 -10.99 18.72
CA GLU A 23 -5.16 -12.24 18.56
C GLU A 23 -6.12 -12.15 17.37
N ALA A 24 -7.00 -11.15 17.35
CA ALA A 24 -7.96 -10.97 16.27
C ALA A 24 -7.29 -10.72 14.90
N SER A 25 -6.18 -9.98 14.88
CA SER A 25 -5.41 -9.73 13.65
C SER A 25 -4.74 -11.00 13.14
N ALA A 26 -4.16 -11.80 14.03
CA ALA A 26 -3.51 -13.07 13.70
C ALA A 26 -4.50 -14.08 13.12
N GLU A 27 -5.69 -14.19 13.71
CA GLU A 27 -6.79 -15.02 13.19
C GLU A 27 -7.23 -14.57 11.79
N LYS A 28 -7.48 -13.27 11.61
CA LYS A 28 -7.87 -12.70 10.31
C LYS A 28 -6.83 -12.98 9.22
N ASN A 29 -5.55 -12.95 9.58
CA ASN A 29 -4.42 -13.15 8.67
C ASN A 29 -3.98 -14.62 8.57
N ASN A 30 -4.71 -15.57 9.20
CA ASN A 30 -4.39 -17.01 9.22
C ASN A 30 -2.94 -17.32 9.66
N ARG A 31 -2.45 -16.66 10.71
CA ARG A 31 -1.09 -16.86 11.24
C ARG A 31 -1.05 -16.88 12.77
N SER A 32 0.08 -17.31 13.33
CA SER A 32 0.28 -17.30 14.79
C SER A 32 0.41 -15.86 15.32
N GLN A 33 0.10 -15.65 16.60
CA GLN A 33 0.28 -14.34 17.25
C GLN A 33 1.74 -13.86 17.17
N SER A 34 2.71 -14.76 17.33
CA SER A 34 4.13 -14.43 17.18
C SER A 34 4.47 -13.97 15.77
N ALA A 35 3.95 -14.65 14.75
CA ALA A 35 4.15 -14.24 13.35
C ALA A 35 3.47 -12.89 13.05
N GLU A 36 2.32 -12.62 13.65
CA GLU A 36 1.65 -11.32 13.58
C GLU A 36 2.47 -10.20 14.21
N MET A 37 3.03 -10.43 15.40
CA MET A 37 3.90 -9.45 16.06
C MET A 37 5.16 -9.17 15.26
N VAL A 38 5.84 -10.21 14.76
CA VAL A 38 7.05 -10.06 13.95
C VAL A 38 6.76 -9.23 12.70
N ALA A 39 5.73 -9.59 11.94
CA ALA A 39 5.42 -8.87 10.71
C ALA A 39 5.04 -7.40 10.96
N ARG A 40 4.32 -7.10 12.05
CA ARG A 40 4.01 -5.71 12.41
C ARG A 40 5.26 -4.93 12.81
N LEU A 41 6.19 -5.56 13.51
CA LEU A 41 7.47 -4.96 13.87
C LEU A 41 8.31 -4.72 12.62
N GLU A 42 8.43 -5.69 11.73
CA GLU A 42 9.13 -5.55 10.44
C GLU A 42 8.54 -4.40 9.62
N GLN A 43 7.21 -4.35 9.49
CA GLN A 43 6.51 -3.26 8.80
C GLN A 43 6.79 -1.89 9.44
N SER A 44 7.02 -1.81 10.75
CA SER A 44 7.35 -0.54 11.42
C SER A 44 8.75 -0.01 11.09
N PHE A 45 9.63 -0.86 10.54
CA PHE A 45 10.96 -0.48 10.05
C PHE A 45 11.02 -0.31 8.54
N GLU A 46 9.95 -0.65 7.81
CA GLU A 46 9.89 -0.36 6.38
C GLU A 46 9.91 1.16 6.17
N PRO A 47 10.69 1.66 5.20
CA PRO A 47 10.66 3.08 4.86
C PRO A 47 9.24 3.45 4.43
N GLU A 48 8.78 4.61 4.86
CA GLU A 48 7.48 5.13 4.45
C GLU A 48 7.51 5.34 2.93
N ILE A 49 6.86 4.43 2.19
CA ILE A 49 6.79 4.54 0.74
C ILE A 49 5.84 5.69 0.44
N GLN A 50 6.42 6.85 0.11
CA GLN A 50 5.69 7.96 -0.44
C GLN A 50 5.26 7.59 -1.86
N VAL A 51 4.10 6.93 -1.98
CA VAL A 51 3.57 6.39 -3.25
C VAL A 51 3.53 7.46 -4.34
N HIS A 52 3.29 8.72 -3.99
CA HIS A 52 3.26 9.84 -4.92
C HIS A 52 4.64 10.24 -5.48
N GLU A 53 5.72 9.78 -4.85
CA GLU A 53 7.10 10.00 -5.28
C GLU A 53 7.63 8.90 -6.20
N THR A 54 6.93 7.76 -6.31
CA THR A 54 7.34 6.64 -7.17
C THR A 54 7.29 7.03 -8.64
N LEU A 55 8.14 6.41 -9.44
CA LEU A 55 8.20 6.66 -10.88
C LEU A 55 6.89 6.23 -11.54
N GLU A 56 6.35 5.09 -11.14
CA GLU A 56 5.11 4.52 -11.64
C GLU A 56 3.93 5.47 -11.40
N PHE A 57 3.83 6.05 -10.21
CA PHE A 57 2.77 7.01 -9.89
C PHE A 57 2.91 8.29 -10.72
N LYS A 58 4.14 8.82 -10.88
CA LYS A 58 4.40 10.01 -11.70
C LYS A 58 4.02 9.77 -13.17
N LEU A 59 4.36 8.62 -13.73
CA LEU A 59 4.00 8.26 -15.10
C LEU A 59 2.48 8.07 -15.26
N MET A 60 1.82 7.43 -14.30
CA MET A 60 0.37 7.29 -14.29
C MET A 60 -0.33 8.66 -14.23
N MET A 61 0.14 9.55 -13.36
CA MET A 61 -0.39 10.90 -13.23
C MET A 61 -0.20 11.73 -14.51
N GLN A 62 0.97 11.64 -15.13
CA GLN A 62 1.24 12.30 -16.41
C GLN A 62 0.25 11.82 -17.48
N SER A 63 0.07 10.49 -17.61
CA SER A 63 -0.89 9.94 -18.59
C SER A 63 -2.32 10.41 -18.32
N TYR A 64 -2.73 10.51 -17.05
CA TYR A 64 -4.04 11.02 -16.68
C TYR A 64 -4.24 12.49 -17.12
N LEU A 65 -3.24 13.33 -16.90
CA LEU A 65 -3.28 14.74 -17.32
C LEU A 65 -3.34 14.86 -18.86
N ASP A 66 -2.52 14.09 -19.57
CA ASP A 66 -2.51 14.06 -21.04
C ASP A 66 -3.88 13.62 -21.59
N GLN A 67 -4.50 12.62 -20.99
CA GLN A 67 -5.85 12.17 -21.37
C GLN A 67 -6.91 13.25 -21.12
N ALA A 68 -6.83 13.96 -20.00
CA ALA A 68 -7.77 15.04 -19.69
C ALA A 68 -7.67 16.19 -20.71
N GLU A 69 -6.46 16.49 -21.17
CA GLU A 69 -6.22 17.47 -22.24
C GLU A 69 -6.78 16.99 -23.58
N GLN A 70 -6.48 15.75 -23.99
CA GLN A 70 -7.01 15.16 -25.22
C GLN A 70 -8.55 15.14 -25.25
N ILE A 71 -9.20 14.83 -24.12
CA ILE A 71 -10.67 14.86 -24.01
C ILE A 71 -11.21 16.28 -24.22
N LYS A 72 -10.55 17.28 -23.65
CA LYS A 72 -10.93 18.69 -23.81
C LYS A 72 -10.77 19.16 -25.27
N GLU A 73 -9.69 18.76 -25.92
CA GLU A 73 -9.46 19.04 -27.34
C GLU A 73 -10.53 18.36 -28.21
N LEU A 74 -10.80 17.08 -27.98
CA LEU A 74 -11.83 16.33 -28.70
C LEU A 74 -13.20 16.98 -28.56
N LYS A 75 -13.57 17.41 -27.34
CA LYS A 75 -14.82 18.15 -27.09
C LYS A 75 -14.87 19.44 -27.92
N THR A 76 -13.77 20.19 -27.94
CA THR A 76 -13.66 21.44 -28.70
C THR A 76 -13.83 21.18 -30.20
N MET A 77 -13.19 20.14 -30.73
CA MET A 77 -13.34 19.75 -32.13
C MET A 77 -14.78 19.36 -32.46
N LEU A 78 -15.42 18.55 -31.61
CA LEU A 78 -16.83 18.16 -31.79
C LEU A 78 -17.76 19.38 -31.84
N GLU A 79 -17.59 20.34 -30.93
CA GLU A 79 -18.37 21.58 -30.93
C GLU A 79 -18.18 22.40 -32.22
N GLN A 80 -16.95 22.44 -32.76
CA GLN A 80 -16.68 23.13 -34.02
C GLN A 80 -17.31 22.41 -35.23
N PHE A 81 -17.28 21.08 -35.25
CA PHE A 81 -17.93 20.29 -36.29
C PHE A 81 -19.45 20.51 -36.29
N LEU A 82 -20.08 20.45 -35.12
CA LEU A 82 -21.53 20.67 -34.98
C LEU A 82 -21.97 22.09 -35.35
N LYS A 83 -21.10 23.09 -35.23
CA LYS A 83 -21.39 24.47 -35.66
C LYS A 83 -21.26 24.69 -37.17
N LYS A 84 -20.67 23.75 -37.91
CA LYS A 84 -20.42 23.85 -39.35
C LYS A 84 -21.43 23.06 -40.21
N GLY A 85 -22.20 22.15 -39.63
CA GLY A 85 -23.28 21.41 -40.29
C GLY A 85 -24.65 21.97 -39.94
#